data_AF-A0A956UT84-F1
#
_entry.id   AF-A0A956UT84-F1
#
_cell.length_a   1.000
_cell.length_b   1.000
_cell.length_c   1.000
_cell.angle_alpha   90.00
_cell.angle_beta   90.00
_cell.angle_gamma   90.00
#
_symmetry.space_group_name_H-M   'P 1'
#
loop_
_entity.id
_entity.type
_entity.pdbx_description
1 polymer ?
#
loop_
_entity_poly.entity_id
_entity_poly.type
_entity_poly.pdbx_seq_one_letter_code
_entity_poly.pdbx_strand_id
1 'polypeptide(L)'
;MATELKVDWGEAELAESNRRTWLGAWLVSHDGIEGEFFYDGPGGRVTSHEIPSDAVGLRLRSWPPESEERALGRQPLATKPFYFDGYDGSALKALELA
;
A
#
# COMPACT_ATOMS: atom_id res chain seq x y z
N MET A 1 -16.65 10.60 -6.25
CA MET A 1 -15.47 9.93 -5.67
C MET A 1 -15.50 8.48 -6.12
N ALA A 2 -14.34 7.90 -6.41
CA ALA A 2 -14.24 6.47 -6.71
C ALA A 2 -14.70 5.65 -5.49
N THR A 3 -15.41 4.55 -5.74
CA THR A 3 -15.86 3.60 -4.69
C THR A 3 -14.92 2.40 -4.58
N GLU A 4 -14.03 2.23 -5.56
CA GLU A 4 -13.06 1.16 -5.62
C GLU A 4 -11.66 1.77 -5.78
N LEU A 5 -10.70 1.21 -5.05
CA LEU A 5 -9.28 1.46 -5.17
C LEU A 5 -8.61 0.27 -5.84
N LYS A 6 -7.95 0.51 -6.97
CA LYS A 6 -7.06 -0.47 -7.59
C LYS A 6 -5.61 -0.13 -7.25
N VAL A 7 -4.87 -1.09 -6.70
CA VAL A 7 -3.46 -0.95 -6.36
C VAL A 7 -2.63 -1.98 -7.12
N ASP A 8 -1.62 -1.50 -7.84
CA ASP A 8 -0.51 -2.29 -8.36
C ASP A 8 0.63 -2.31 -7.35
N TRP A 9 0.90 -3.47 -6.76
CA TRP A 9 1.94 -3.65 -5.75
C TRP A 9 3.36 -3.82 -6.34
N GLY A 10 3.52 -3.66 -7.65
CA GLY A 10 4.81 -3.67 -8.36
C GLY A 10 5.49 -5.04 -8.37
N GLU A 11 6.74 -5.14 -8.86
CA GLU A 11 7.61 -6.32 -8.67
C GLU A 11 7.07 -7.66 -9.22
N ALA A 12 6.14 -7.63 -10.18
CA ALA A 12 5.57 -8.84 -10.79
C ALA A 12 6.62 -9.67 -11.54
N GLU A 13 7.67 -9.00 -12.04
CA GLU A 13 8.82 -9.63 -12.71
C GLU A 13 9.80 -10.32 -11.75
N LEU A 14 9.72 -10.04 -10.43
CA LEU A 14 10.61 -10.65 -9.44
C LEU A 14 10.09 -12.01 -8.97
N ALA A 15 11.00 -12.90 -8.59
CA ALA A 15 10.66 -14.13 -7.86
C ALA A 15 10.02 -13.77 -6.51
N GLU A 16 9.08 -14.59 -6.02
CA GLU A 16 8.32 -14.28 -4.80
C GLU A 16 9.21 -13.98 -3.58
N SER A 17 10.30 -14.72 -3.40
CA SER A 17 11.28 -14.51 -2.31
C SER A 17 12.03 -13.17 -2.38
N ASN A 18 11.98 -12.49 -3.52
CA ASN A 18 12.62 -11.20 -3.77
C ASN A 18 11.62 -10.04 -3.85
N ARG A 19 10.35 -10.28 -3.54
CA ARG A 19 9.32 -9.23 -3.50
C ARG A 19 9.22 -8.63 -2.11
N ARG A 20 8.89 -7.35 -2.04
CA ARG A 20 8.53 -6.68 -0.80
C ARG A 20 7.23 -7.24 -0.26
N THR A 21 7.09 -7.24 1.06
CA THR A 21 5.77 -7.39 1.69
C THR A 21 5.17 -6.01 1.86
N TRP A 22 3.87 -5.86 1.61
CA TRP A 22 3.14 -4.62 1.73
C TRP A 22 2.01 -4.73 2.72
N LEU A 23 1.73 -3.62 3.41
CA LEU A 23 0.55 -3.41 4.22
C LEU A 23 -0.14 -2.12 3.78
N GLY A 24 -1.43 -2.20 3.45
CA GLY A 24 -2.28 -1.06 3.11
C GLY A 24 -3.26 -0.76 4.24
N ALA A 25 -3.28 0.49 4.70
CA ALA A 25 -4.20 0.98 5.71
C ALA A 25 -5.02 2.15 5.18
N TRP A 26 -6.32 2.18 5.50
CA TRP A 26 -7.13 3.37 5.27
C TRP A 26 -6.75 4.49 6.24
N LEU A 27 -6.89 5.74 5.80
CA LEU A 27 -6.81 6.90 6.68
C LEU A 27 -8.22 7.45 6.88
N VAL A 28 -8.62 7.62 8.14
CA VAL A 28 -9.95 8.15 8.52
C VAL A 28 -9.91 9.63 8.90
N SER A 29 -8.72 10.22 8.95
CA SER A 29 -8.49 11.66 9.16
C SER A 29 -7.24 12.16 8.42
N HIS A 30 -7.23 13.46 8.07
CA HIS A 30 -6.07 14.16 7.53
C HIS A 30 -4.91 14.33 8.55
N ASP A 31 -5.16 14.05 9.83
CA ASP A 31 -4.10 13.97 10.86
C ASP A 31 -3.30 12.65 10.78
N GLY A 32 -3.63 11.77 9.83
CA GLY A 32 -2.91 10.51 9.61
C GLY A 32 -3.35 9.37 10.52
N ILE A 33 -4.57 9.45 11.07
CA ILE A 33 -5.20 8.37 11.85
C ILE A 33 -5.52 7.21 10.91
N GLU A 34 -4.99 6.03 11.22
CA GLU A 34 -5.23 4.81 10.47
C GLU A 34 -6.54 4.16 10.93
N GLY A 35 -7.36 3.76 9.96
CA GLY A 35 -8.53 2.92 10.15
C GLY A 35 -8.21 1.45 9.88
N GLU A 36 -9.11 0.76 9.19
CA GLU A 36 -8.94 -0.66 8.85
C GLU A 36 -7.81 -0.90 7.85
N PHE A 37 -7.19 -2.07 7.95
CA PHE A 37 -6.23 -2.57 6.96
C PHE A 37 -6.98 -3.27 5.82
N PHE A 38 -6.62 -2.95 4.58
CA PHE A 38 -7.23 -3.54 3.39
C PHE A 38 -6.31 -4.51 2.66
N TYR A 39 -5.00 -4.49 2.96
CA TYR A 39 -4.05 -5.37 2.32
C TYR A 39 -2.91 -5.74 3.24
N ASP A 40 -2.56 -7.02 3.29
CA ASP A 40 -1.34 -7.58 3.87
C ASP A 40 -0.88 -8.70 2.93
N GLY A 41 0.27 -8.52 2.28
CA GLY A 41 0.81 -9.54 1.40
C GLY A 41 1.97 -9.09 0.53
N PRO A 42 2.54 -10.00 -0.26
CA PRO A 42 3.70 -9.69 -1.10
C PRO A 42 3.31 -8.76 -2.25
N GLY A 43 4.32 -8.11 -2.83
CA GLY A 43 4.21 -7.47 -4.12
C GLY A 43 3.90 -8.47 -5.24
N GLY A 44 3.97 -7.99 -6.47
CA GLY A 44 3.83 -8.78 -7.68
C GLY A 44 2.39 -9.04 -8.09
N ARG A 45 1.44 -8.26 -7.59
CA ARG A 45 0.02 -8.43 -7.87
C ARG A 45 -0.70 -7.09 -7.99
N VAL A 46 -1.85 -7.14 -8.64
CA VAL A 46 -2.79 -6.02 -8.71
C VAL A 46 -4.06 -6.44 -7.96
N THR A 47 -4.53 -5.58 -7.06
CA THR A 47 -5.70 -5.86 -6.22
C THR A 47 -6.70 -4.71 -6.28
N SER A 48 -7.99 -5.02 -6.17
CA SER A 48 -9.07 -4.04 -6.02
C SER A 48 -9.66 -4.12 -4.61
N HIS A 49 -9.96 -2.97 -4.02
CA HIS A 49 -10.48 -2.81 -2.67
C HIS A 49 -11.63 -1.81 -2.65
N GLU A 50 -12.69 -2.09 -1.91
CA GLU A 50 -13.76 -1.11 -1.69
C GLU A 50 -13.24 0.01 -0.77
N ILE A 51 -13.47 1.27 -1.16
CA ILE A 51 -13.06 2.42 -0.36
C ILE A 51 -14.17 2.70 0.67
N PRO A 52 -13.89 2.62 1.98
CA PRO A 52 -14.86 2.96 3.01
C PRO A 52 -15.34 4.40 2.88
N SER A 53 -16.61 4.67 3.21
CA SER A 53 -17.19 6.02 3.08
C SER A 53 -16.52 7.08 3.96
N ASP A 54 -15.87 6.66 5.04
CA ASP A 54 -15.13 7.47 6.00
C ASP A 54 -13.63 7.58 5.69
N ALA A 55 -13.14 6.87 4.67
CA ALA A 55 -11.74 6.93 4.27
C ALA A 55 -11.44 8.24 3.52
N VAL A 56 -10.49 9.02 4.03
CA VAL A 56 -9.98 10.26 3.42
C VAL A 56 -8.69 10.03 2.63
N GLY A 57 -8.12 8.83 2.73
CA GLY A 57 -6.87 8.46 2.08
C GLY A 57 -6.41 7.06 2.48
N LEU A 58 -5.13 6.79 2.25
CA LEU A 58 -4.46 5.55 2.61
C LEU A 58 -3.01 5.80 3.01
N ARG A 59 -2.44 4.83 3.74
CA ARG A 59 -1.00 4.73 3.97
C ARG A 59 -0.53 3.34 3.58
N LEU A 60 0.56 3.28 2.85
CA LEU A 60 1.22 2.02 2.53
C LEU A 60 2.42 1.81 3.48
N ARG A 61 2.79 0.57 3.72
CA ARG A 61 4.05 0.22 4.37
C ARG A 61 4.63 -0.93 3.57
N SER A 62 5.93 -0.90 3.34
CA SER A 62 6.62 -2.03 2.72
C SER A 62 7.73 -2.54 3.61
N TRP A 63 8.02 -3.83 3.54
CA TRP A 63 9.17 -4.45 4.16
C TRP A 63 10.09 -4.99 3.07
N PRO A 64 11.41 -5.02 3.32
CA PRO A 64 12.32 -5.64 2.38
C PRO A 64 11.95 -7.10 2.12
N PRO A 65 12.39 -7.67 1.00
CA PRO A 65 12.21 -9.08 0.72
C PRO A 65 12.76 -9.98 1.84
N GLU A 66 12.23 -11.19 1.95
CA GLU A 66 12.68 -12.17 2.96
C GLU A 66 14.19 -12.43 2.87
N SER A 67 14.73 -12.44 1.64
CA SER A 67 16.16 -12.60 1.37
C SER A 67 17.04 -11.50 1.99
N GLU A 68 16.47 -10.31 2.25
CA GLU A 68 17.16 -9.14 2.77
C GLU A 68 16.73 -8.79 4.22
N GLU A 69 15.66 -9.40 4.74
CA GLU A 69 15.08 -9.08 6.06
C GLU A 69 16.11 -9.26 7.20
N ARG A 70 16.97 -10.28 7.10
CA ARG A 70 18.04 -10.54 8.09
C ARG A 70 19.10 -9.44 8.15
N ALA A 71 19.32 -8.72 7.05
CA ALA A 71 20.35 -7.69 6.96
C ALA A 71 19.82 -6.31 7.37
N LEU A 72 18.55 -6.03 7.06
CA LEU A 72 17.95 -4.70 7.24
C LEU A 72 17.13 -4.57 8.55
N GLY A 73 16.72 -5.69 9.15
CA GLY A 73 15.83 -5.70 10.31
C GLY A 73 14.37 -5.45 9.93
N ARG A 74 13.44 -5.82 10.83
CA ARG A 74 11.99 -5.80 10.57
C ARG A 74 11.37 -4.42 10.79
N GLN A 75 11.88 -3.39 10.12
CA GLN A 75 11.26 -2.06 10.10
C GLN A 75 10.63 -1.80 8.73
N PRO A 76 9.42 -1.21 8.68
CA PRO A 76 8.83 -0.84 7.41
C PRO A 76 9.66 0.28 6.76
N LEU A 77 9.92 0.13 5.47
CA LEU A 77 10.30 1.23 4.60
C LEU A 77 9.11 2.20 4.60
N ALA A 78 9.32 3.38 5.18
CA ALA A 78 8.27 4.36 5.42
C ALA A 78 7.70 4.87 4.10
N THR A 79 6.38 4.87 3.94
CA THR A 79 5.72 5.54 2.81
C THR A 79 4.94 6.75 3.30
N LYS A 80 4.70 7.69 2.39
CA LYS A 80 3.91 8.89 2.69
C LYS A 80 2.41 8.56 2.67
N PRO A 81 1.60 9.22 3.51
CA PRO A 81 0.15 9.14 3.37
C PRO A 81 -0.27 9.69 1.99
N PHE A 82 -1.22 9.02 1.35
CA PHE A 82 -1.86 9.44 0.11
C PHE A 82 -3.31 9.81 0.44
N TYR A 83 -3.71 11.04 0.13
CA TYR A 83 -5.08 11.51 0.37
C TYR A 83 -5.90 11.48 -0.92
N PHE A 84 -7.19 11.18 -0.82
CA PHE A 84 -8.08 11.11 -1.97
C PHE A 84 -8.52 12.48 -2.52
N ASP A 85 -7.93 13.57 -2.04
CA ASP A 85 -8.19 14.91 -2.57
C ASP A 85 -7.71 14.98 -4.03
N GLY A 86 -8.65 15.14 -4.96
CA GLY A 86 -8.37 15.11 -6.40
C GLY A 86 -8.13 13.72 -7.00
N TYR A 87 -8.34 12.63 -6.27
CA TYR A 87 -8.21 11.27 -6.79
C TYR A 87 -9.34 10.95 -7.79
N ASP A 88 -8.96 10.66 -9.03
CA ASP A 88 -9.91 10.41 -10.13
C ASP A 88 -10.37 8.95 -10.24
N GLY A 89 -9.81 8.03 -9.44
CA GLY A 89 -10.08 6.59 -9.54
C GLY A 89 -9.06 5.80 -10.35
N SER A 90 -8.01 6.45 -10.85
CA SER A 90 -6.88 5.79 -11.51
C SER A 90 -6.18 4.78 -10.62
N ALA A 91 -5.70 3.67 -11.20
CA ALA A 91 -4.93 2.68 -10.44
C ALA A 91 -3.67 3.31 -9.82
N LEU A 92 -3.48 3.09 -8.52
CA LEU A 92 -2.29 3.53 -7.81
C LEU A 92 -1.17 2.50 -7.95
N LYS A 93 0.07 2.96 -8.11
CA LYS A 93 1.24 2.09 -8.04
C LYS A 93 1.90 2.26 -6.68
N ALA A 94 1.96 1.18 -5.90
CA ALA A 94 2.51 1.21 -4.55
C ALA A 94 3.97 1.70 -4.52
N LEU A 95 4.76 1.32 -5.53
CA LEU A 95 6.16 1.75 -5.70
C LEU A 95 6.32 3.26 -5.96
N GLU A 96 5.30 3.95 -6.47
CA GLU A 96 5.35 5.41 -6.70
C GLU A 96 5.00 6.19 -5.42
N LEU A 97 4.44 5.51 -4.41
CA LEU A 97 4.03 6.10 -3.13
C LEU A 97 5.02 5.83 -1.98
N ALA A 98 5.93 4.88 -2.18
CA ALA A 98 6.95 4.43 -1.23
C ALA A 98 8.29 5.17 -1.34
#